data_AF-A0A964JCQ2-F1
#
_entry.id   AF-A0A964JCQ2-F1
#
_cell.length_a   1.000
_cell.length_b   1.000
_cell.length_c   1.000
_cell.angle_alpha   90.00
_cell.angle_beta   90.00
_cell.angle_gamma   90.00
#
_symmetry.space_group_name_H-M   'P 1'
#
loop_
_entity.id
_entity.type
_entity.pdbx_description
1 polymer ?
#
loop_
_entity_poly.entity_id
_entity_poly.type
_entity_poly.pdbx_seq_one_letter_code
_entity_poly.pdbx_strand_id
1 'polypeptide(L)' 'MRDLGLALALVLVIEGLLYALFPRLMHKLMTYSLSHPPSALRWAGLTAAAVGVGMVWVVRRVA' A
#
# COMPACT_ATOMS: atom_id res chain seq x y z
N MET A 1 6.95 -16.38 11.48
CA MET A 1 6.18 -15.34 12.21
C MET A 1 6.93 -14.02 12.32
N ARG A 2 8.26 -14.01 12.49
CA ARG A 2 9.07 -12.77 12.53
C ARG A 2 8.91 -11.90 11.28
N ASP A 3 8.85 -12.49 10.09
CA ASP A 3 8.74 -11.74 8.83
C ASP A 3 7.41 -11.00 8.69
N LEU A 4 6.32 -11.59 9.21
CA LEU A 4 5.01 -10.92 9.24
C LEU A 4 5.02 -9.71 10.16
N GLY A 5 5.61 -9.84 11.35
CA GLY A 5 5.76 -8.72 12.29
C GLY A 5 6.60 -7.58 11.69
N LEU A 6 7.70 -7.92 11.00
CA LEU A 6 8.54 -6.93 10.31
C LEU A 6 7.79 -6.25 9.17
N ALA A 7 7.07 -7.01 8.33
CA ALA A 7 6.28 -6.45 7.24
C ALA A 7 5.23 -5.47 7.75
N LEU A 8 4.51 -5.81 8.83
CA LEU A 8 3.52 -4.91 9.45
C LEU A 8 4.18 -3.65 10.01
N ALA A 9 5.32 -3.78 10.70
CA ALA A 9 6.06 -2.63 11.22
C ALA A 9 6.52 -1.70 10.09
N LEU A 10 7.03 -2.25 8.99
CA LEU A 10 7.45 -1.47 7.83
C LEU A 10 6.28 -0.74 7.16
N VAL A 11 5.11 -1.38 7.02
CA VAL A 11 3.90 -0.72 6.50
C VAL A 11 3.54 0.48 7.36
N LEU A 12 3.55 0.34 8.70
CA LEU A 12 3.27 1.47 9.60
C LEU A 12 4.29 2.61 9.47
N VAL A 13 5.59 2.29 9.36
CA VAL A 13 6.64 3.30 9.17
C VAL A 13 6.43 4.04 7.86
N ILE A 14 6.17 3.33 6.76
CA ILE A 14 5.97 3.93 5.44
C ILE A 14 4.73 4.83 5.44
N GLU A 15 3.60 4.33 5.94
CA GLU A 15 2.37 5.13 6.06
C GLU A 15 2.60 6.37 6.92
N GLY A 16 3.20 6.24 8.11
CA GLY A 16 3.49 7.36 9.00
C GLY A 16 4.39 8.43 8.36
N LEU A 17 5.43 8.00 7.63
CA LEU A 17 6.30 8.91 6.89
C LEU A 17 5.57 9.62 5.75
N LEU A 18 4.68 8.93 5.03
CA LEU A 18 3.88 9.55 3.97
C LEU A 18 2.96 10.65 4.54
N TYR A 19 2.31 10.40 5.68
CA TYR A 19 1.51 11.43 6.35
C TYR A 19 2.35 12.59 6.90
N ALA A 20 3.52 12.31 7.48
CA ALA A 20 4.38 13.33 8.08
C ALA A 20 5.07 14.22 7.02
N LEU A 21 5.59 13.62 5.94
CA LEU A 21 6.36 14.33 4.90
C LEU A 21 5.46 14.89 3.80
N PHE A 22 4.37 14.21 3.45
CA PHE A 22 3.51 14.54 2.31
C PHE A 22 2.02 14.64 2.66
N PRO A 23 1.62 15.47 3.65
CA PRO A 23 0.24 15.54 4.13
C PRO A 23 -0.75 15.96 3.02
N ARG A 24 -0.34 16.84 2.11
CA ARG A 24 -1.17 17.28 0.97
C ARG A 24 -1.48 16.15 -0.01
N LEU A 25 -0.52 15.25 -0.25
CA LEU A 25 -0.72 14.10 -1.12
C LEU A 25 -1.74 13.15 -0.50
N MET A 26 -1.57 12.82 0.78
CA MET A 26 -2.49 11.94 1.51
C MET A 26 -3.91 12.49 1.53
N HIS A 27 -4.08 13.79 1.79
CA HIS A 27 -5.39 14.43 1.74
C HIS A 27 -6.05 14.31 0.35
N LYS A 28 -5.28 14.48 -0.73
CA LYS A 28 -5.77 14.32 -2.11
C LYS A 28 -6.17 12.86 -2.40
N LEU A 29 -5.43 11.88 -1.90
CA LEU A 29 -5.81 10.46 -2.05
C LEU A 29 -7.10 10.15 -1.30
N MET A 30 -7.28 10.73 -0.11
CA MET A 30 -8.51 10.58 0.68
C MET A 30 -9.73 11.14 -0.06
N THR A 31 -9.63 12.35 -0.63
CA THR A 31 -10.73 12.94 -1.40
C THR A 31 -10.96 12.24 -2.73
N TYR A 32 -9.91 11.72 -3.36
CA TYR A 32 -10.01 10.87 -4.55
C TYR A 32 -10.81 9.59 -4.24
N SER A 33 -10.53 8.94 -3.11
CA SER A 33 -11.25 7.74 -2.64
C SER A 33 -12.76 8.00 -2.49
N LEU A 34 -13.13 9.14 -1.92
CA LEU A 34 -14.54 9.52 -1.70
C LEU A 34 -15.29 9.88 -2.99
N SER A 35 -14.58 10.33 -4.02
CA SER A 35 -15.18 10.77 -5.30
C SER A 35 -15.31 9.66 -6.34
N HIS A 36 -14.78 8.46 -6.06
CA HIS A 36 -14.82 7.33 -6.99
C HIS A 36 -15.77 6.22 -6.50
N PRO A 37 -16.45 5.51 -7.41
CA PRO A 37 -17.33 4.41 -7.02
C PRO A 37 -16.51 3.27 -6.36
N PRO A 38 -17.09 2.55 -5.39
CA PRO A 38 -16.39 1.46 -4.68
C PRO A 38 -15.83 0.37 -5.60
N SER A 39 -16.45 0.13 -6.76
CA SER A 39 -15.97 -0.83 -7.76
C SER A 39 -14.60 -0.45 -8.33
N ALA A 40 -14.38 0.83 -8.64
CA ALA A 40 -13.09 1.31 -9.15
C ALA A 40 -11.98 1.16 -8.09
N LEU A 41 -12.28 1.48 -6.83
CA LEU A 41 -11.34 1.29 -5.72
C LEU A 41 -10.99 -0.18 -5.51
N ARG A 42 -11.97 -1.09 -5.62
CA ARG A 42 -11.74 -2.53 -5.52
C ARG A 42 -10.78 -3.03 -6.59
N TRP A 43 -10.98 -2.63 -7.84
CA TRP A 43 -10.09 -3.00 -8.93
C TRP A 43 -8.69 -2.42 -8.74
N ALA A 44 -8.58 -1.15 -8.35
CA ALA A 44 -7.28 -0.55 -8.04
C ALA A 44 -6.56 -1.32 -6.91
N GLY A 45 -7.25 -1.61 -5.81
CA GLY A 45 -6.70 -2.39 -4.70
C GLY A 45 -6.30 -3.82 -5.10
N LEU A 46 -7.12 -4.51 -5.89
CA LEU A 46 -6.82 -5.85 -6.38
C LEU A 46 -5.57 -5.86 -7.28
N THR A 47 -5.46 -4.90 -8.20
CA THR A 47 -4.27 -4.78 -9.06
C THR A 47 -3.01 -4.48 -8.25
N ALA A 48 -3.08 -3.56 -7.27
CA ALA A 48 -1.96 -3.27 -6.38
C ALA A 48 -1.55 -4.49 -5.55
N ALA A 49 -2.51 -5.24 -5.00
CA ALA A 49 -2.25 -6.47 -4.26
C ALA A 49 -1.60 -7.54 -5.14
N ALA A 50 -2.10 -7.75 -6.36
CA ALA A 50 -1.53 -8.72 -7.30
C ALA A 50 -0.07 -8.40 -7.64
N VAL A 51 0.23 -7.12 -7.92
CA VAL A 51 1.60 -6.64 -8.16
C VAL A 51 2.47 -6.85 -6.92
N GLY A 52 1.98 -6.50 -5.73
CA GLY A 52 2.70 -6.68 -4.47
C GLY A 52 3.06 -8.15 -4.20
N VAL A 53 2.12 -9.08 -4.42
CA VAL A 53 2.38 -10.52 -4.31
C VAL A 53 3.43 -10.97 -5.33
N GLY A 54 3.34 -10.50 -6.58
CA GLY A 54 4.35 -10.77 -7.61
C GLY A 54 5.75 -10.29 -7.20
N MET A 55 5.85 -9.08 -6.65
CA MET A 55 7.13 -8.53 -6.16
C MET A 55 7.69 -9.34 -5.00
N VAL A 56 6.86 -9.71 -4.01
CA VAL A 56 7.29 -10.56 -2.89
C VAL A 56 7.81 -11.91 -3.40
N TRP A 57 7.13 -12.50 -4.39
CA TRP A 57 7.57 -13.76 -4.98
C TRP A 57 8.93 -13.62 -5.69
N VAL A 58 9.12 -12.59 -6.51
CA VAL A 58 10.40 -12.34 -7.19
C VAL A 58 11.53 -12.10 -6.19
N VAL A 59 11.34 -11.19 -5.23
CA VAL A 59 12.37 -10.88 -4.22
C VAL A 59 12.75 -12.14 -3.43
N ARG A 60 11.77 -12.95 -3.03
CA ARG A 60 12.02 -14.19 -2.30
C ARG A 60 12.69 -15.29 -3.14
N ARG A 61 12.62 -15.21 -4.48
CA ARG A 61 13.29 -16.18 -5.38
C ARG A 61 14.72 -15.75 -5.71
N VAL A 62 15.02 -14.46 -5.60
CA VAL A 62 16.34 -13.88 -5.88
C VAL A 62 17.22 -13.78 -4.63
N ALA A 63 16.62 -13.57 -3.46
CA ALA A 63 17.27 -13.61 -2.15
C ALA A 63 17.41 -15.04 -1.61
#